data_AF-A0AAD6Y005-F1
#
_entry.id   AF-A0AAD6Y005-F1
#
_cell.length_a   1.000
_cell.length_b   1.000
_cell.length_c   1.000
_cell.angle_alpha   90.00
_cell.angle_beta   90.00
_cell.angle_gamma   90.00
#
_symmetry.space_group_name_H-M   'P 1'
#
loop_
_entity.id
_entity.type
_entity.pdbx_description
1 polymer ?
#
loop_
_entity_poly.entity_id
_entity_poly.type
_entity_poly.pdbx_seq_one_letter_code
_entity_poly.pdbx_strand_id
1 'polypeptide(L)'
;LPSMPQIFHGRESELSDILQLFTQGAPRIAILGAGGMGKTSLARAVLHHPDIIHKYGECRIFVACDVASTMPELGALISNYLGLKPGKNPTQQIIHHFESRPPILLILDNLETVWESTVSRKEIEEFLALLTDNQHLALIITMRGAERPAQVRWTRPFLKPLSPLAYDAARKTFIDIAGVDHDINDMDKILHLTDNMPLAIDLMAHLVNSEECATVLSRWDTEKTSLVSDGYDRRSNLDISIALSISSPRVASVSGTKDLLCLLSMLPDGISDLELRKSSFPIHNILECKATLLRTSLAYISSQRRLKVLVPVQEHMQRHHPAQLLIVEPLFQYYRELLELYQKHNGTMLAEIIPQITLNFANIQSLVSFKLQQ
;
A
#
# COMPACT_ATOMS: atom_id res chain seq x y z
N LEU A 1 9.15 -3.34 -23.40
CA LEU A 1 9.17 -3.51 -21.93
C LEU A 1 9.45 -2.16 -21.28
N PRO A 2 8.92 -1.86 -20.07
CA PRO A 2 9.36 -0.70 -19.29
C PRO A 2 10.85 -0.82 -18.93
N SER A 3 11.53 0.31 -18.69
CA SER A 3 12.93 0.31 -18.29
C SER A 3 13.16 -0.40 -16.95
N MET A 4 14.39 -0.81 -16.65
CA MET A 4 14.74 -1.33 -15.32
C MET A 4 14.71 -0.18 -14.29
N PRO A 5 14.26 -0.41 -13.04
CA PRO A 5 14.42 0.57 -11.97
C PRO A 5 15.90 0.89 -11.77
N GLN A 6 16.26 2.18 -11.78
CA GLN A 6 17.66 2.61 -11.62
C GLN A 6 18.07 2.64 -10.14
N ILE A 7 17.13 3.00 -9.26
CA ILE A 7 17.28 2.97 -7.81
C ILE A 7 16.35 1.86 -7.30
N PHE A 8 16.93 0.83 -6.70
CA PHE A 8 16.21 -0.36 -6.25
C PHE A 8 16.91 -0.97 -5.04
N HIS A 9 16.43 -0.62 -3.83
CA HIS A 9 17.00 -1.10 -2.56
C HIS A 9 15.93 -1.75 -1.70
N GLY A 10 16.30 -2.77 -0.93
CA GLY A 10 15.48 -3.30 0.15
C GLY A 10 14.31 -4.18 -0.30
N ARG A 11 14.41 -4.74 -1.51
CA ARG A 11 13.43 -5.67 -2.12
C ARG A 11 14.09 -6.96 -2.62
N GLU A 12 15.34 -7.20 -2.22
CA GLU A 12 16.13 -8.35 -2.63
C GLU A 12 15.50 -9.65 -2.13
N SER A 13 14.94 -9.65 -0.91
CA SER A 13 14.21 -10.80 -0.36
C SER A 13 12.98 -11.15 -1.19
N GLU A 14 12.12 -10.17 -1.47
CA GLU A 14 10.88 -10.39 -2.22
C GLU A 14 11.18 -10.76 -3.69
N LEU A 15 12.23 -10.19 -4.27
CA LEU A 15 12.70 -10.57 -5.60
C LEU A 15 13.18 -12.03 -5.60
N SER A 16 14.01 -12.42 -4.63
CA SER A 16 14.49 -13.80 -4.47
C SER A 16 13.33 -14.79 -4.29
N ASP A 17 12.35 -14.45 -3.43
CA ASP A 17 11.16 -15.27 -3.21
C ASP A 17 10.37 -15.46 -4.52
N ILE A 18 10.18 -14.39 -5.30
CA ILE A 18 9.52 -14.45 -6.60
C ILE A 18 10.29 -15.36 -7.56
N LEU A 19 11.61 -15.16 -7.69
CA LEU A 19 12.46 -15.96 -8.58
C LEU A 19 12.45 -17.44 -8.21
N GLN A 20 12.39 -17.77 -6.92
CA GLN A 20 12.24 -19.14 -6.47
C GLN A 20 10.93 -19.78 -6.95
N LEU A 21 9.83 -19.04 -7.06
CA LEU A 21 8.58 -19.57 -7.62
C LEU A 21 8.70 -19.90 -9.12
N PHE A 22 9.58 -19.21 -9.85
CA PHE A 22 9.83 -19.49 -11.27
C PHE A 22 10.61 -20.79 -11.50
N THR A 23 11.30 -21.32 -10.49
CA THR A 23 11.99 -22.63 -10.62
C THR A 23 11.02 -23.81 -10.62
N GLN A 24 9.79 -23.60 -10.13
CA GLN A 24 8.75 -24.62 -10.00
C GLN A 24 7.84 -24.75 -11.24
N GLY A 25 8.03 -23.91 -12.26
CA GLY A 25 7.23 -23.92 -13.49
C GLY A 25 6.86 -22.51 -13.97
N ALA A 26 5.61 -22.34 -14.38
CA ALA A 26 5.02 -21.04 -14.73
C ALA A 26 4.16 -20.53 -13.56
N PRO A 27 4.69 -19.62 -12.71
CA PRO A 27 3.99 -19.24 -11.49
C PRO A 27 2.87 -18.22 -11.75
N ARG A 28 1.91 -18.17 -10.83
CA ARG A 28 0.82 -17.18 -10.75
C ARG A 28 1.04 -16.40 -9.47
N ILE A 29 1.50 -15.15 -9.58
CA ILE A 29 1.99 -14.34 -8.45
C ILE A 29 1.19 -13.05 -8.38
N ALA A 30 0.75 -12.68 -7.18
CA ALA A 30 0.18 -11.37 -6.90
C ALA A 30 1.13 -10.59 -6.01
N ILE A 31 1.67 -9.49 -6.53
CA ILE A 31 2.46 -8.51 -5.77
C ILE A 31 1.46 -7.48 -5.22
N LEU A 32 1.28 -7.50 -3.91
CA LEU A 32 0.22 -6.79 -3.20
C LEU A 32 0.81 -5.73 -2.26
N GLY A 33 -0.01 -4.81 -1.78
CA GLY A 33 0.40 -3.77 -0.82
C GLY A 33 -0.26 -2.42 -1.07
N ALA A 34 -0.06 -1.48 -0.16
CA ALA A 34 -0.59 -0.12 -0.26
C ALA A 34 -0.10 0.61 -1.53
N GLY A 35 -0.78 1.71 -1.89
CA GLY A 35 -0.30 2.62 -2.92
C GLY A 35 1.13 3.10 -2.61
N GLY A 36 1.97 3.25 -3.63
CA GLY A 36 3.33 3.78 -3.44
C GLY A 36 4.36 2.81 -2.81
N MET A 37 4.03 1.53 -2.59
CA MET A 37 4.94 0.55 -1.96
C MET A 37 6.03 -0.05 -2.88
N GLY A 38 6.13 0.40 -4.14
CA GLY A 38 7.13 -0.11 -5.09
C GLY A 38 6.77 -1.43 -5.78
N LYS A 39 5.48 -1.82 -5.82
CA LYS A 39 5.02 -3.05 -6.47
C LYS A 39 5.41 -3.13 -7.95
N THR A 40 5.18 -2.05 -8.70
CA THR A 40 5.54 -1.93 -10.11
C THR A 40 7.06 -1.99 -10.30
N SER A 41 7.85 -1.36 -9.43
CA SER A 41 9.31 -1.43 -9.46
C SER A 41 9.81 -2.87 -9.24
N LEU A 42 9.23 -3.61 -8.30
CA LEU A 42 9.54 -5.02 -8.08
C LEU A 42 9.17 -5.88 -9.30
N ALA A 43 7.99 -5.68 -9.89
CA ALA A 43 7.59 -6.39 -11.11
C ALA A 43 8.53 -6.11 -12.29
N ARG A 44 8.99 -4.87 -12.44
CA ARG A 44 10.02 -4.49 -13.44
C ARG A 44 11.37 -5.13 -13.15
N ALA A 45 11.80 -5.19 -11.89
CA ALA A 45 13.04 -5.88 -11.50
C ALA A 45 13.00 -7.37 -11.87
N VAL A 46 11.84 -8.04 -11.67
CA VAL A 46 11.65 -9.44 -12.10
C VAL A 46 11.80 -9.56 -13.63
N LEU A 47 11.16 -8.68 -14.42
CA LEU A 47 11.26 -8.71 -15.87
C LEU A 47 12.70 -8.65 -16.38
N HIS A 48 13.54 -7.85 -15.72
CA HIS A 48 14.93 -7.62 -16.11
C HIS A 48 15.94 -8.56 -15.44
N HIS A 49 15.47 -9.49 -14.59
CA HIS A 49 16.37 -10.43 -13.93
C HIS A 49 17.01 -11.39 -14.95
N PRO A 50 18.33 -11.69 -14.87
CA PRO A 50 19.01 -12.56 -15.83
C PRO A 50 18.35 -13.92 -16.05
N ASP A 51 17.88 -14.57 -14.97
CA ASP A 51 17.20 -15.88 -15.08
C ASP A 51 15.87 -15.79 -15.83
N ILE A 52 15.15 -14.68 -15.67
CA ILE A 52 13.88 -14.44 -16.35
C ILE A 52 14.13 -14.12 -17.83
N ILE A 53 15.17 -13.33 -18.13
CA ILE A 53 15.64 -13.10 -19.50
C ILE A 53 16.01 -14.41 -20.17
N HIS A 54 16.80 -15.25 -19.50
CA HIS A 54 17.24 -16.54 -20.05
C HIS A 54 16.06 -17.48 -20.32
N LYS A 55 15.07 -17.53 -19.41
CA LYS A 55 13.92 -18.44 -19.53
C LYS A 55 12.86 -17.99 -20.54
N TYR A 56 12.55 -16.69 -20.57
CA TYR A 56 11.43 -16.15 -21.35
C TYR A 56 11.88 -15.34 -22.59
N GLY A 57 13.15 -14.94 -22.69
CA GLY A 57 13.67 -14.19 -23.84
C GLY A 57 12.83 -12.95 -24.17
N GLU A 58 12.36 -12.82 -25.41
CA GLU A 58 11.47 -11.74 -25.83
C GLU A 58 9.99 -11.97 -25.46
N CYS A 59 9.63 -13.15 -24.93
CA CYS A 59 8.27 -13.52 -24.53
C CYS A 59 7.92 -12.99 -23.12
N ARG A 60 8.31 -11.74 -22.84
CA ARG A 60 8.01 -11.02 -21.61
C ARG A 60 7.12 -9.82 -21.95
N ILE A 61 5.98 -9.72 -21.30
CA ILE A 61 4.95 -8.72 -21.63
C ILE A 61 4.56 -7.99 -20.37
N PHE A 62 4.54 -6.67 -20.45
CA PHE A 62 4.11 -5.79 -19.37
C PHE A 62 2.95 -4.94 -19.86
N VAL A 63 1.81 -5.07 -19.21
CA VAL A 63 0.58 -4.36 -19.54
C VAL A 63 0.23 -3.46 -18.36
N ALA A 64 0.29 -2.14 -18.55
CA ALA A 64 -0.21 -1.17 -17.58
C ALA A 64 -1.74 -1.07 -17.71
N CYS A 65 -2.49 -1.61 -16.75
CA CYS A 65 -3.96 -1.72 -16.81
C CYS A 65 -4.69 -0.43 -16.41
N ASP A 66 -3.98 0.63 -16.05
CA ASP A 66 -4.54 1.90 -15.56
C ASP A 66 -5.27 2.74 -16.63
N VAL A 67 -5.19 2.34 -17.89
CA VAL A 67 -5.93 2.94 -19.02
C VAL A 67 -7.21 2.18 -19.37
N ALA A 68 -7.50 1.07 -18.70
CA ALA A 68 -8.72 0.28 -18.89
C ALA A 68 -9.60 0.34 -17.63
N SER A 69 -10.92 0.37 -17.83
CA SER A 69 -11.93 0.36 -16.77
C SER A 69 -12.89 -0.83 -16.87
N THR A 70 -12.89 -1.53 -18.00
CA THR A 70 -13.80 -2.66 -18.28
C THR A 70 -13.07 -3.86 -18.87
N MET A 71 -13.68 -5.05 -18.83
CA MET A 71 -13.09 -6.26 -19.42
C MET A 71 -12.86 -6.13 -20.95
N PRO A 72 -13.79 -5.58 -21.76
CA PRO A 72 -13.53 -5.33 -23.17
C PRO A 72 -12.32 -4.42 -23.42
N GLU A 73 -12.17 -3.36 -22.63
CA GLU A 73 -11.01 -2.45 -22.71
C GLU A 73 -9.71 -3.16 -22.34
N LEU A 74 -9.71 -3.97 -21.27
CA LEU A 74 -8.56 -4.78 -20.88
C LEU A 74 -8.17 -5.78 -21.98
N GLY A 75 -9.15 -6.46 -22.58
CA GLY A 75 -8.93 -7.40 -23.67
C GLY A 75 -8.37 -6.73 -24.92
N ALA A 76 -8.87 -5.54 -25.26
CA ALA A 76 -8.31 -4.73 -26.36
C ALA A 76 -6.88 -4.27 -26.05
N LEU A 77 -6.62 -3.84 -24.82
CA LEU A 77 -5.30 -3.41 -24.37
C LEU A 77 -4.28 -4.55 -24.47
N ILE A 78 -4.59 -5.72 -23.91
CA ILE A 78 -3.71 -6.90 -23.99
C ILE A 78 -3.50 -7.32 -25.44
N SER A 79 -4.56 -7.34 -26.26
CA SER A 79 -4.46 -7.63 -27.69
C SER A 79 -3.48 -6.71 -28.41
N ASN A 80 -3.51 -5.41 -28.10
CA ASN A 80 -2.59 -4.43 -28.68
C ASN A 80 -1.14 -4.71 -28.28
N TYR A 81 -0.86 -5.02 -27.00
CA TYR A 81 0.48 -5.41 -26.55
C TYR A 81 0.98 -6.71 -27.20
N LEU A 82 0.07 -7.62 -27.56
CA LEU A 82 0.38 -8.86 -28.27
C LEU A 82 0.49 -8.69 -29.79
N GLY A 83 0.19 -7.51 -30.33
CA GLY A 83 0.13 -7.27 -31.79
C GLY A 83 -1.01 -8.01 -32.48
N LEU A 84 -2.07 -8.36 -31.75
CA LEU A 84 -3.25 -9.03 -32.29
C LEU A 84 -4.15 -8.03 -33.04
N LYS A 85 -4.70 -8.46 -34.17
CA LYS A 85 -5.66 -7.64 -34.92
C LYS A 85 -6.99 -7.55 -34.15
N PRO A 86 -7.68 -6.39 -34.16
CA PRO A 86 -9.01 -6.26 -33.58
C PRO A 86 -9.95 -7.33 -34.13
N GLY A 87 -10.67 -8.01 -33.23
CA GLY A 87 -11.58 -9.10 -33.58
C GLY A 87 -12.81 -9.13 -32.67
N LYS A 88 -13.79 -9.96 -33.05
CA LYS A 88 -15.07 -10.08 -32.32
C LYS A 88 -14.94 -10.70 -30.93
N ASN A 89 -13.87 -11.44 -30.65
CA ASN A 89 -13.64 -12.08 -29.36
C ASN A 89 -12.15 -11.95 -28.93
N PRO A 90 -11.76 -10.79 -28.38
CA PRO A 90 -10.38 -10.55 -27.93
C PRO A 90 -9.90 -11.59 -26.93
N THR A 91 -10.74 -12.02 -26.00
CA THR A 91 -10.40 -13.04 -24.99
C THR A 91 -9.94 -14.33 -25.64
N GLN A 92 -10.73 -14.91 -26.55
CA GLN A 92 -10.34 -16.15 -27.23
C GLN A 92 -9.05 -15.99 -28.05
N GLN A 93 -8.85 -14.85 -28.70
CA GLN A 93 -7.62 -14.58 -29.46
C GLN A 93 -6.40 -14.52 -28.55
N ILE A 94 -6.52 -13.90 -27.38
CA ILE A 94 -5.46 -13.84 -26.36
C ILE A 94 -5.11 -15.23 -25.86
N ILE A 95 -6.12 -16.03 -25.47
CA ILE A 95 -5.88 -17.40 -25.00
C ILE A 95 -5.17 -18.23 -26.07
N HIS A 96 -5.67 -18.22 -27.30
CA HIS A 96 -5.06 -18.95 -28.41
C HIS A 96 -3.63 -18.48 -28.72
N HIS A 97 -3.35 -17.18 -28.59
CA HIS A 97 -2.01 -16.63 -28.74
C HIS A 97 -1.04 -17.19 -27.69
N PHE A 98 -1.49 -17.34 -26.45
CA PHE A 98 -0.66 -17.91 -25.39
C PHE A 98 -0.49 -19.43 -25.52
N GLU A 99 -1.48 -20.15 -26.04
CA GLU A 99 -1.41 -21.61 -26.25
C GLU A 99 -0.46 -21.99 -27.39
N SER A 100 -0.37 -21.15 -28.44
CA SER A 100 0.41 -21.43 -29.65
C SER A 100 1.88 -20.99 -29.57
N ARG A 101 2.35 -20.55 -28.40
CA ARG A 101 3.68 -19.93 -28.23
C ARG A 101 4.52 -20.63 -27.15
N PRO A 102 5.86 -20.41 -27.17
CA PRO A 102 6.74 -20.82 -26.07
C PRO A 102 6.31 -20.19 -24.73
N PRO A 103 6.91 -20.61 -23.58
CA PRO A 103 6.60 -20.03 -22.29
C PRO A 103 6.61 -18.49 -22.31
N ILE A 104 5.55 -17.88 -21.79
CA ILE A 104 5.36 -16.43 -21.75
C ILE A 104 5.26 -15.96 -20.31
N LEU A 105 5.87 -14.81 -20.01
CA LEU A 105 5.64 -14.07 -18.78
C LEU A 105 4.76 -12.86 -19.08
N LEU A 106 3.56 -12.86 -18.53
CA LEU A 106 2.63 -11.72 -18.57
C LEU A 106 2.60 -11.02 -17.22
N ILE A 107 2.85 -9.71 -17.21
CA ILE A 107 2.64 -8.84 -16.06
C ILE A 107 1.45 -7.91 -16.34
N LEU A 108 0.44 -7.98 -15.47
CA LEU A 108 -0.68 -7.03 -15.44
C LEU A 108 -0.48 -6.07 -14.26
N ASP A 109 -0.05 -4.85 -14.57
CA ASP A 109 0.28 -3.83 -13.57
C ASP A 109 -0.93 -2.94 -13.28
N ASN A 110 -1.16 -2.60 -12.02
CA ASN A 110 -2.30 -1.82 -11.52
C ASN A 110 -3.66 -2.44 -11.92
N LEU A 111 -3.78 -3.77 -11.76
CA LEU A 111 -4.99 -4.51 -12.15
C LEU A 111 -6.22 -4.09 -11.31
N GLU A 112 -6.04 -3.47 -10.15
CA GLU A 112 -7.15 -2.96 -9.34
C GLU A 112 -8.03 -1.97 -10.10
N THR A 113 -7.50 -1.23 -11.08
CA THR A 113 -8.28 -0.24 -11.84
C THR A 113 -9.49 -0.88 -12.53
N VAL A 114 -9.32 -2.09 -13.08
CA VAL A 114 -10.41 -2.87 -13.70
C VAL A 114 -11.09 -3.84 -12.74
N TRP A 115 -10.36 -4.36 -11.75
CA TRP A 115 -10.86 -5.41 -10.85
C TRP A 115 -11.68 -4.87 -9.67
N GLU A 116 -11.44 -3.64 -9.22
CA GLU A 116 -12.10 -3.07 -8.04
C GLU A 116 -13.59 -2.75 -8.29
N SER A 117 -13.98 -2.53 -9.54
CA SER A 117 -15.39 -2.35 -9.95
C SER A 117 -16.20 -3.62 -9.65
N THR A 118 -17.25 -3.50 -8.84
CA THR A 118 -18.11 -4.63 -8.46
C THR A 118 -18.82 -5.27 -9.66
N VAL A 119 -19.08 -4.50 -10.72
CA VAL A 119 -19.72 -4.97 -11.95
C VAL A 119 -18.75 -5.81 -12.78
N SER A 120 -17.49 -5.37 -12.90
CA SER A 120 -16.50 -6.03 -13.76
C SER A 120 -15.71 -7.13 -13.04
N ARG A 121 -15.67 -7.11 -11.70
CA ARG A 121 -14.83 -8.01 -10.90
C ARG A 121 -14.97 -9.48 -11.26
N LYS A 122 -16.20 -9.97 -11.41
CA LYS A 122 -16.46 -11.37 -11.77
C LYS A 122 -15.91 -11.71 -13.16
N GLU A 123 -16.13 -10.84 -14.15
CA GLU A 123 -15.63 -11.03 -15.52
C GLU A 123 -14.10 -11.02 -15.57
N ILE A 124 -13.45 -10.12 -14.81
CA ILE A 124 -11.99 -10.10 -14.69
C ILE A 124 -11.48 -11.41 -14.06
N GLU A 125 -12.10 -11.89 -12.98
CA GLU A 125 -11.71 -13.14 -12.33
C GLU A 125 -11.89 -14.36 -13.24
N GLU A 126 -12.97 -14.44 -14.01
CA GLU A 126 -13.19 -15.47 -15.03
C GLU A 126 -12.13 -15.39 -16.15
N PHE A 127 -11.78 -14.19 -16.59
CA PHE A 127 -10.72 -14.00 -17.57
C PHE A 127 -9.34 -14.43 -17.05
N LEU A 128 -9.01 -14.10 -15.80
CA LEU A 128 -7.77 -14.57 -15.18
C LEU A 128 -7.76 -16.09 -15.03
N ALA A 129 -8.90 -16.72 -14.70
CA ALA A 129 -9.01 -18.17 -14.66
C ALA A 129 -8.66 -18.78 -16.03
N LEU A 130 -9.27 -18.28 -17.11
CA LEU A 130 -8.99 -18.72 -18.48
C LEU A 130 -7.52 -18.53 -18.89
N LEU A 131 -6.92 -17.40 -18.54
CA LEU A 131 -5.48 -17.18 -18.78
C LEU A 131 -4.63 -18.23 -18.07
N THR A 132 -4.98 -18.54 -16.83
CA THR A 132 -4.17 -19.40 -15.95
C THR A 132 -4.37 -20.89 -16.15
N ASP A 133 -5.33 -21.30 -16.99
CA ASP A 133 -5.46 -22.68 -17.49
C ASP A 133 -4.25 -23.09 -18.37
N ASN A 134 -3.63 -22.11 -19.03
CA ASN A 134 -2.39 -22.34 -19.78
C ASN A 134 -1.20 -22.58 -18.83
N GLN A 135 -0.64 -23.79 -18.87
CA GLN A 135 0.47 -24.20 -17.99
C GLN A 135 1.82 -23.58 -18.36
N HIS A 136 1.94 -22.97 -19.54
CA HIS A 136 3.15 -22.29 -20.01
C HIS A 136 3.11 -20.78 -19.77
N LEU A 137 1.97 -20.23 -19.31
CA LEU A 137 1.83 -18.82 -18.97
C LEU A 137 2.22 -18.58 -17.50
N ALA A 138 3.30 -17.83 -17.29
CA ALA A 138 3.58 -17.23 -16.00
C ALA A 138 2.84 -15.89 -15.91
N LEU A 139 2.14 -15.67 -14.81
CA LEU A 139 1.34 -14.47 -14.58
C LEU A 139 1.83 -13.77 -13.32
N ILE A 140 2.17 -12.49 -13.45
CA ILE A 140 2.34 -11.59 -12.31
C ILE A 140 1.26 -10.52 -12.40
N ILE A 141 0.60 -10.25 -11.30
CA ILE A 141 -0.27 -9.07 -11.17
C ILE A 141 0.29 -8.16 -10.10
N THR A 142 0.14 -6.84 -10.28
CA THR A 142 0.34 -5.88 -9.18
C THR A 142 -1.01 -5.26 -8.83
N MET A 143 -1.31 -5.20 -7.53
CA MET A 143 -2.58 -4.63 -7.05
C MET A 143 -2.47 -3.92 -5.71
N ARG A 144 -3.32 -2.90 -5.53
CA ARG A 144 -3.54 -2.27 -4.21
C ARG A 144 -4.31 -3.18 -3.26
N GLY A 145 -3.89 -3.14 -1.99
CA GLY A 145 -4.48 -3.94 -0.93
C GLY A 145 -3.79 -5.29 -0.74
N ALA A 146 -4.40 -6.15 0.06
CA ALA A 146 -3.89 -7.47 0.45
C ALA A 146 -4.74 -8.64 -0.07
N GLU A 147 -5.76 -8.32 -0.88
CA GLU A 147 -6.72 -9.29 -1.41
C GLU A 147 -6.32 -9.72 -2.83
N ARG A 148 -6.37 -11.02 -3.10
CA ARG A 148 -6.11 -11.58 -4.43
C ARG A 148 -7.43 -11.76 -5.19
N PRO A 149 -7.45 -11.60 -6.52
CA PRO A 149 -8.56 -12.04 -7.35
C PRO A 149 -8.88 -13.52 -7.09
N ALA A 150 -10.18 -13.85 -7.02
CA ALA A 150 -10.62 -15.22 -6.90
C ALA A 150 -10.44 -16.00 -8.22
N GLN A 151 -10.83 -17.27 -8.22
CA GLN A 151 -10.78 -18.20 -9.37
C GLN A 151 -9.39 -18.54 -9.93
N VAL A 152 -8.33 -17.86 -9.47
CA VAL A 152 -6.94 -18.19 -9.80
C VAL A 152 -6.31 -19.05 -8.72
N ARG A 153 -5.69 -20.17 -9.11
CA ARG A 153 -4.83 -20.95 -8.22
C ARG A 153 -3.46 -20.28 -8.08
N TRP A 154 -3.38 -19.27 -7.24
CA TRP A 154 -2.12 -18.54 -6.94
C TRP A 154 -1.03 -19.49 -6.44
N THR A 155 0.19 -19.33 -6.95
CA THR A 155 1.35 -20.15 -6.59
C THR A 155 1.76 -19.88 -5.14
N ARG A 156 2.16 -20.94 -4.42
CA ARG A 156 2.57 -20.88 -3.01
C ARG A 156 4.09 -21.09 -2.88
N PRO A 157 4.74 -20.55 -1.82
CA PRO A 157 4.18 -19.68 -0.79
C PRO A 157 3.68 -18.33 -1.34
N PHE A 158 2.70 -17.74 -0.67
CA PHE A 158 2.18 -16.43 -1.05
C PHE A 158 3.15 -15.34 -0.65
N LEU A 159 3.47 -14.44 -1.58
CA LEU A 159 4.15 -13.19 -1.25
C LEU A 159 3.26 -12.38 -0.29
N LYS A 160 3.86 -11.93 0.82
CA LYS A 160 3.15 -11.02 1.73
C LYS A 160 2.94 -9.66 1.02
N PRO A 161 1.87 -8.91 1.34
CA PRO A 161 1.77 -7.54 0.88
C PRO A 161 3.04 -6.76 1.26
N LEU A 162 3.58 -5.98 0.33
CA LEU A 162 4.81 -5.23 0.53
C LEU A 162 4.63 -4.25 1.70
N SER A 163 5.57 -4.30 2.63
CA SER A 163 5.70 -3.34 3.72
C SER A 163 6.52 -2.13 3.27
N PRO A 164 6.56 -1.04 4.07
CA PRO A 164 7.58 -0.01 3.91
C PRO A 164 9.00 -0.58 3.86
N LEU A 165 9.94 0.19 3.32
CA LEU A 165 11.34 -0.21 3.27
C LEU A 165 11.91 -0.31 4.69
N ALA A 166 12.87 -1.22 4.86
CA ALA A 166 13.72 -1.15 6.04
C ALA A 166 14.49 0.18 6.05
N TYR A 167 14.77 0.70 7.25
CA TYR A 167 15.40 2.00 7.43
C TYR A 167 16.69 2.15 6.60
N ASP A 168 17.57 1.15 6.59
CA ASP A 168 18.82 1.21 5.82
C ASP A 168 18.58 1.33 4.30
N ALA A 169 17.55 0.66 3.77
CA ALA A 169 17.18 0.74 2.36
C ALA A 169 16.49 2.06 2.04
N ALA A 170 15.65 2.57 2.94
CA ALA A 170 15.03 3.89 2.82
C ALA A 170 16.09 4.99 2.78
N ARG A 171 17.09 4.93 3.67
CA ARG A 171 18.24 5.84 3.72
C ARG A 171 19.06 5.80 2.43
N LYS A 172 19.40 4.60 1.93
CA LYS A 172 20.12 4.46 0.64
C LYS A 172 19.32 5.04 -0.52
N THR A 173 18.01 4.76 -0.57
CA THR A 173 17.11 5.30 -1.60
C THR A 173 17.08 6.82 -1.56
N PHE A 174 16.95 7.41 -0.37
CA PHE A 174 16.97 8.86 -0.18
C PHE A 174 18.30 9.46 -0.68
N ILE A 175 19.44 8.89 -0.27
CA ILE A 175 20.77 9.38 -0.64
C ILE A 175 21.02 9.29 -2.15
N ASP A 176 20.61 8.20 -2.80
CA ASP A 176 20.78 8.04 -4.25
C ASP A 176 19.98 9.07 -5.07
N ILE A 177 18.92 9.64 -4.49
CA ILE A 177 18.07 10.67 -5.12
C ILE A 177 18.52 12.08 -4.75
N ALA A 178 18.73 12.34 -3.45
CA ALA A 178 18.98 13.66 -2.89
C ALA A 178 20.48 14.02 -2.79
N GLY A 179 21.40 13.06 -2.89
CA GLY A 179 22.83 13.24 -2.64
C GLY A 179 23.25 12.94 -1.19
N VAL A 180 24.56 13.10 -0.90
CA VAL A 180 25.21 12.64 0.35
C VAL A 180 25.44 13.73 1.41
N ASP A 181 25.29 15.02 1.06
CA ASP A 181 25.71 16.16 1.89
C ASP A 181 24.58 16.74 2.74
N HIS A 182 23.84 15.88 3.47
CA HIS A 182 22.68 16.27 4.27
C HIS A 182 22.90 16.03 5.76
N ASP A 183 22.31 16.88 6.60
CA ASP A 183 22.27 16.64 8.05
C ASP A 183 21.49 15.35 8.34
N ILE A 184 22.13 14.43 9.07
CA ILE A 184 21.58 13.10 9.36
C ILE A 184 20.27 13.20 10.15
N ASN A 185 20.16 14.17 11.08
CA ASN A 185 18.96 14.31 11.90
C ASN A 185 17.78 14.79 11.07
N ASP A 186 18.00 15.69 10.11
CA ASP A 186 16.92 16.19 9.25
C ASP A 186 16.48 15.13 8.25
N MET A 187 17.42 14.35 7.68
CA MET A 187 17.08 13.18 6.88
C MET A 187 16.24 12.17 7.69
N ASP A 188 16.63 11.88 8.93
CA ASP A 188 15.89 10.95 9.80
C ASP A 188 14.47 11.42 10.10
N LYS A 189 14.27 12.74 10.28
CA LYS A 189 12.93 13.33 10.40
C LYS A 189 12.11 13.11 9.12
N ILE A 190 12.69 13.34 7.93
CA ILE A 190 11.99 13.10 6.66
C ILE A 190 11.63 11.62 6.49
N LEU A 191 12.56 10.70 6.79
CA LEU A 191 12.29 9.26 6.73
C LEU A 191 11.19 8.84 7.71
N HIS A 192 11.14 9.46 8.89
CA HIS A 192 10.06 9.25 9.85
C HIS A 192 8.70 9.75 9.31
N LEU A 193 8.64 10.94 8.71
CA LEU A 193 7.42 11.51 8.14
C LEU A 193 6.88 10.70 6.94
N THR A 194 7.79 10.08 6.18
CA THR A 194 7.42 9.21 5.05
C THR A 194 7.05 7.79 5.50
N ASP A 195 7.26 7.44 6.78
CA ASP A 195 7.12 6.09 7.34
C ASP A 195 7.82 5.03 6.47
N ASN A 196 8.97 5.40 5.90
CA ASN A 196 9.76 4.64 4.93
C ASN A 196 8.98 4.14 3.69
N MET A 197 7.89 4.81 3.30
CA MET A 197 7.13 4.49 2.10
C MET A 197 7.92 4.91 0.85
N PRO A 198 8.21 3.99 -0.11
CA PRO A 198 9.04 4.29 -1.28
C PRO A 198 8.63 5.54 -2.06
N LEU A 199 7.34 5.68 -2.41
CA LEU A 199 6.86 6.84 -3.16
C LEU A 199 7.01 8.15 -2.38
N ALA A 200 6.78 8.13 -1.06
CA ALA A 200 6.94 9.32 -0.23
C ALA A 200 8.42 9.70 -0.07
N ILE A 201 9.32 8.72 0.05
CA ILE A 201 10.77 8.94 0.05
C ILE A 201 11.21 9.56 -1.27
N ASP A 202 10.81 8.96 -2.40
CA ASP A 202 11.19 9.39 -3.75
C ASP A 202 10.87 10.87 -3.98
N LEU A 203 9.63 11.25 -3.68
CA LEU A 203 9.16 12.61 -3.88
C LEU A 203 9.80 13.62 -2.90
N MET A 204 9.93 13.27 -1.61
CA MET A 204 10.60 14.14 -0.64
C MET A 204 12.10 14.28 -0.94
N ALA A 205 12.77 13.22 -1.40
CA ALA A 205 14.17 13.26 -1.77
C ALA A 205 14.39 14.10 -3.04
N HIS A 206 13.47 14.07 -4.00
CA HIS A 206 13.51 14.96 -5.16
C HIS A 206 13.35 16.44 -4.78
N LEU A 207 12.46 16.76 -3.84
CA LEU A 207 12.35 18.12 -3.29
C LEU A 207 13.65 18.55 -2.61
N VAL A 208 14.27 17.67 -1.82
CA VAL A 208 15.56 17.93 -1.17
C VAL A 208 16.72 18.05 -2.18
N ASN A 209 16.64 17.41 -3.33
CA ASN A 209 17.65 17.61 -4.37
C ASN A 209 17.60 19.05 -4.94
N SER A 210 16.45 19.73 -4.84
CA SER A 210 16.29 21.13 -5.26
C SER A 210 16.33 22.15 -4.11
N GLU A 211 16.12 21.71 -2.87
CA GLU A 211 15.96 22.55 -1.67
C GLU A 211 16.70 21.93 -0.47
N GLU A 212 17.11 22.69 0.54
CA GLU A 212 17.72 22.08 1.73
C GLU A 212 16.70 21.29 2.58
N CYS A 213 17.14 20.22 3.27
CA CYS A 213 16.29 19.40 4.14
C CYS A 213 15.46 20.23 5.13
N ALA A 214 16.07 21.25 5.75
CA ALA A 214 15.39 22.13 6.70
C ALA A 214 14.22 22.90 6.07
N THR A 215 14.37 23.32 4.81
CA THR A 215 13.32 24.01 4.04
C THR A 215 12.16 23.05 3.76
N VAL A 216 12.46 21.84 3.29
CA VAL A 216 11.45 20.81 3.01
C VAL A 216 10.69 20.43 4.29
N LEU A 217 11.38 20.29 5.42
CA LEU A 217 10.76 20.05 6.72
C LEU A 217 9.84 21.20 7.15
N SER A 218 10.29 22.45 7.02
CA SER A 218 9.46 23.62 7.35
C SER A 218 8.21 23.72 6.47
N ARG A 219 8.29 23.32 5.19
CA ARG A 219 7.15 23.28 4.28
C ARG A 219 6.21 22.13 4.58
N TRP A 220 6.73 20.98 5.00
CA TRP A 220 5.90 19.85 5.40
C TRP A 220 4.93 20.26 6.52
N ASP A 221 5.36 21.07 7.49
CA ASP A 221 4.49 21.52 8.58
C ASP A 221 3.22 22.24 8.13
N THR A 222 3.24 22.92 6.97
CA THR A 222 2.10 23.67 6.42
C THR A 222 1.39 22.91 5.28
N GLU A 223 2.15 22.27 4.39
CA GLU A 223 1.66 21.66 3.15
C GLU A 223 1.35 20.15 3.30
N LYS A 224 1.97 19.45 4.26
CA LYS A 224 1.76 18.00 4.53
C LYS A 224 1.85 17.15 3.26
N THR A 225 0.91 16.21 3.04
CA THR A 225 0.86 15.34 1.85
C THR A 225 0.70 16.10 0.53
N SER A 226 0.21 17.35 0.57
CA SER A 226 0.06 18.17 -0.65
C SER A 226 1.37 18.79 -1.13
N LEU A 227 2.40 18.85 -0.28
CA LEU A 227 3.78 19.23 -0.65
C LEU A 227 4.32 18.31 -1.76
N VAL A 228 3.87 17.07 -1.72
CA VAL A 228 4.40 15.94 -2.47
C VAL A 228 3.65 15.78 -3.78
N SER A 229 3.73 16.81 -4.64
CA SER A 229 3.04 16.90 -5.93
C SER A 229 3.95 17.59 -6.95
N ASP A 230 4.47 16.83 -7.92
CA ASP A 230 5.38 17.39 -8.95
C ASP A 230 4.68 18.29 -9.98
N GLY A 231 3.38 18.56 -9.85
CA GLY A 231 2.60 19.48 -10.70
C GLY A 231 2.40 19.04 -12.16
N TYR A 232 3.20 18.10 -12.66
CA TYR A 232 3.20 17.63 -14.05
C TYR A 232 2.53 16.26 -14.24
N ASP A 233 2.64 15.33 -13.27
CA ASP A 233 2.05 13.99 -13.37
C ASP A 233 1.05 13.73 -12.23
N ARG A 234 -0.20 13.42 -12.60
CA ARG A 234 -1.25 13.02 -11.63
C ARG A 234 -0.90 11.73 -10.90
N ARG A 235 0.06 10.95 -11.41
CA ARG A 235 0.50 9.65 -10.87
C ARG A 235 1.62 9.78 -9.83
N SER A 236 2.32 10.91 -9.76
CA SER A 236 3.38 11.20 -8.77
C SER A 236 2.87 11.98 -7.56
N ASN A 237 1.55 12.05 -7.36
CA ASN A 237 0.97 12.71 -6.20
C ASN A 237 0.59 11.68 -5.13
N LEU A 238 1.31 11.72 -4.01
CA LEU A 238 1.07 10.85 -2.86
C LEU A 238 -0.38 10.99 -2.36
N ASP A 239 -0.92 12.20 -2.39
CA ASP A 239 -2.29 12.53 -2.00
C ASP A 239 -3.33 11.82 -2.87
N ILE A 240 -3.14 11.86 -4.20
CA ILE A 240 -4.02 11.16 -5.16
C ILE A 240 -3.95 9.64 -4.94
N SER A 241 -2.74 9.10 -4.72
CA SER A 241 -2.58 7.68 -4.45
C SER A 241 -3.34 7.25 -3.19
N ILE A 242 -3.29 8.03 -2.11
CA ILE A 242 -4.02 7.73 -0.88
C ILE A 242 -5.53 7.89 -1.10
N ALA A 243 -5.96 8.97 -1.75
CA ALA A 243 -7.37 9.25 -2.04
C ALA A 243 -8.05 8.15 -2.87
N LEU A 244 -7.34 7.59 -3.86
CA LEU A 244 -7.83 6.45 -4.66
C LEU A 244 -8.08 5.21 -3.80
N SER A 245 -7.21 4.94 -2.82
CA SER A 245 -7.39 3.81 -1.89
C SER A 245 -8.54 4.04 -0.91
N ILE A 246 -8.74 5.28 -0.42
CA ILE A 246 -9.85 5.63 0.49
C ILE A 246 -11.21 5.62 -0.25
N SER A 247 -11.21 5.99 -1.53
CA SER A 247 -12.42 6.06 -2.36
C SER A 247 -12.78 4.73 -3.03
N SER A 248 -12.06 3.64 -2.71
CA SER A 248 -12.29 2.36 -3.35
C SER A 248 -13.68 1.80 -3.01
N PRO A 249 -14.35 1.12 -3.95
CA PRO A 249 -15.60 0.40 -3.72
C PRO A 249 -15.60 -0.48 -2.46
N ARG A 250 -14.48 -1.13 -2.11
CA ARG A 250 -14.36 -1.93 -0.88
C ARG A 250 -14.49 -1.11 0.40
N VAL A 251 -13.92 0.10 0.44
CA VAL A 251 -14.07 1.02 1.58
C VAL A 251 -15.50 1.56 1.60
N ALA A 252 -16.03 1.96 0.45
CA ALA A 252 -17.37 2.52 0.32
C ALA A 252 -18.47 1.53 0.70
N SER A 253 -18.27 0.22 0.50
CA SER A 253 -19.27 -0.81 0.80
C SER A 253 -19.51 -1.05 2.30
N VAL A 254 -18.60 -0.61 3.17
CA VAL A 254 -18.70 -0.86 4.62
C VAL A 254 -18.79 0.48 5.36
N SER A 255 -20.01 0.81 5.80
CA SER A 255 -20.28 2.01 6.60
C SER A 255 -19.42 2.03 7.89
N GLY A 256 -18.91 3.20 8.27
CA GLY A 256 -18.01 3.35 9.43
C GLY A 256 -16.52 3.09 9.14
N THR A 257 -16.16 2.55 7.97
CA THR A 257 -14.74 2.28 7.64
C THR A 257 -13.90 3.56 7.60
N LYS A 258 -14.46 4.64 7.04
CA LYS A 258 -13.79 5.95 7.01
C LYS A 258 -13.69 6.57 8.40
N ASP A 259 -14.70 6.39 9.25
CA ASP A 259 -14.68 6.86 10.64
C ASP A 259 -13.61 6.13 11.46
N LEU A 260 -13.48 4.82 11.28
CA LEU A 260 -12.40 4.04 11.89
C LEU A 260 -11.02 4.49 11.38
N LEU A 261 -10.88 4.73 10.07
CA LEU A 261 -9.64 5.24 9.51
C LEU A 261 -9.30 6.64 10.06
N CYS A 262 -10.29 7.49 10.21
CA CYS A 262 -10.15 8.82 10.79
C CYS A 262 -9.69 8.74 12.26
N LEU A 263 -10.33 7.88 13.06
CA LEU A 263 -9.91 7.58 14.43
C LEU A 263 -8.45 7.10 14.48
N LEU A 264 -8.10 6.09 13.67
CA LEU A 264 -6.73 5.55 13.63
C LEU A 264 -5.69 6.59 13.21
N SER A 265 -6.10 7.57 12.39
CA SER A 265 -5.22 8.66 11.95
C SER A 265 -4.88 9.64 13.06
N MET A 266 -5.59 9.60 14.18
CA MET A 266 -5.28 10.34 15.40
C MET A 266 -4.38 9.56 16.37
N LEU A 267 -4.02 8.30 16.05
CA LEU A 267 -3.36 7.37 16.95
C LEU A 267 -1.99 6.94 16.40
N PRO A 268 -0.91 7.71 16.68
CA PRO A 268 0.44 7.37 16.22
C PRO A 268 0.92 6.00 16.69
N ASP A 269 0.50 5.53 17.86
CA ASP A 269 0.84 4.19 18.38
C ASP A 269 -0.13 3.11 17.89
N GLY A 270 -1.16 3.48 17.13
CA GLY A 270 -2.27 2.62 16.74
C GLY A 270 -3.13 2.20 17.92
N ILE A 271 -3.94 1.16 17.71
CA ILE A 271 -4.88 0.65 18.72
C ILE A 271 -4.90 -0.89 18.73
N SER A 272 -4.98 -1.50 19.91
CA SER A 272 -5.13 -2.95 20.05
C SER A 272 -6.59 -3.40 19.89
N ASP A 273 -6.80 -4.69 19.67
CA ASP A 273 -8.15 -5.27 19.64
C ASP A 273 -8.88 -5.18 20.97
N LEU A 274 -8.14 -5.12 22.09
CA LEU A 274 -8.73 -4.94 23.41
C LEU A 274 -9.29 -3.52 23.57
N GLU A 275 -8.51 -2.52 23.18
CA GLU A 275 -8.91 -1.10 23.23
C GLU A 275 -10.07 -0.81 22.27
N LEU A 276 -10.04 -1.41 21.07
CA LEU A 276 -11.15 -1.32 20.11
C LEU A 276 -12.47 -1.87 20.65
N ARG A 277 -12.42 -2.92 21.47
CA ARG A 277 -13.62 -3.55 22.07
C ARG A 277 -14.09 -2.86 23.34
N LYS A 278 -13.16 -2.35 24.15
CA LYS A 278 -13.48 -1.69 25.43
C LYS A 278 -14.03 -0.28 25.23
N SER A 279 -13.58 0.42 24.20
CA SER A 279 -14.02 1.77 23.92
C SER A 279 -15.39 1.73 23.25
N SER A 280 -16.36 2.47 23.78
CA SER A 280 -17.72 2.57 23.22
C SER A 280 -17.78 3.49 21.99
N PHE A 281 -17.07 3.14 20.92
CA PHE A 281 -17.03 3.93 19.69
C PHE A 281 -18.40 3.98 19.00
N PRO A 282 -18.81 5.14 18.46
CA PRO A 282 -20.02 5.28 17.64
C PRO A 282 -19.82 4.72 16.22
N ILE A 283 -19.08 3.63 16.07
CA ILE A 283 -18.76 2.99 14.79
C ILE A 283 -19.40 1.60 14.78
N HIS A 284 -20.46 1.45 13.99
CA HIS A 284 -21.10 0.16 13.75
C HIS A 284 -20.14 -0.77 12.98
N ASN A 285 -20.21 -2.08 13.26
CA ASN A 285 -19.43 -3.11 12.55
C ASN A 285 -17.90 -2.87 12.57
N ILE A 286 -17.34 -2.42 13.70
CA ILE A 286 -15.91 -2.09 13.84
C ILE A 286 -14.94 -3.21 13.39
N LEU A 287 -15.32 -4.48 13.59
CA LEU A 287 -14.52 -5.62 13.15
C LEU A 287 -14.50 -5.78 11.62
N GLU A 288 -15.63 -5.51 10.96
CA GLU A 288 -15.72 -5.51 9.51
C GLU A 288 -14.96 -4.32 8.92
N CYS A 289 -15.09 -3.13 9.52
CA CYS A 289 -14.31 -1.95 9.18
C CYS A 289 -12.79 -2.24 9.27
N LYS A 290 -12.35 -2.84 10.38
CA LYS A 290 -10.95 -3.28 10.55
C LYS A 290 -10.53 -4.24 9.44
N ALA A 291 -11.34 -5.26 9.15
CA ALA A 291 -11.04 -6.23 8.11
C ALA A 291 -10.92 -5.55 6.73
N THR A 292 -11.78 -4.59 6.42
CA THR A 292 -11.74 -3.81 5.20
C THR A 292 -10.45 -2.98 5.11
N LEU A 293 -10.06 -2.27 6.17
CA LEU A 293 -8.82 -1.48 6.18
C LEU A 293 -7.56 -2.33 5.98
N LEU A 294 -7.54 -3.55 6.54
CA LEU A 294 -6.45 -4.51 6.32
C LEU A 294 -6.46 -5.04 4.88
N ARG A 295 -7.63 -5.37 4.32
CA ARG A 295 -7.79 -5.85 2.94
C ARG A 295 -7.41 -4.81 1.89
N THR A 296 -7.63 -3.52 2.17
CA THR A 296 -7.23 -2.42 1.28
C THR A 296 -5.82 -1.90 1.56
N SER A 297 -5.14 -2.43 2.59
CA SER A 297 -3.83 -1.99 3.06
C SER A 297 -3.76 -0.51 3.43
N LEU A 298 -4.89 0.10 3.80
CA LEU A 298 -4.94 1.42 4.43
C LEU A 298 -4.50 1.37 5.89
N ALA A 299 -4.61 0.19 6.52
CA ALA A 299 -4.06 -0.10 7.83
C ALA A 299 -3.26 -1.41 7.80
N TYR A 300 -2.40 -1.59 8.80
CA TYR A 300 -1.60 -2.80 9.00
C TYR A 300 -1.53 -3.17 10.48
N ILE A 301 -1.14 -4.41 10.77
CA ILE A 301 -0.87 -4.87 12.14
C ILE A 301 0.64 -4.73 12.40
N SER A 302 1.01 -3.91 13.39
CA SER A 302 2.39 -3.72 13.80
C SER A 302 2.96 -4.96 14.49
N SER A 303 4.28 -5.00 14.70
CA SER A 303 4.96 -6.04 15.49
C SER A 303 4.40 -6.17 16.92
N GLN A 304 3.89 -5.07 17.47
CA GLN A 304 3.23 -4.99 18.78
C GLN A 304 1.75 -5.43 18.73
N ARG A 305 1.28 -5.99 17.61
CA ARG A 305 -0.11 -6.41 17.37
C ARG A 305 -1.15 -5.30 17.49
N ARG A 306 -0.77 -4.06 17.14
CA ARG A 306 -1.66 -2.90 17.11
C ARG A 306 -2.04 -2.58 15.67
N LEU A 307 -3.29 -2.21 15.45
CA LEU A 307 -3.77 -1.70 14.18
C LEU A 307 -3.25 -0.27 14.00
N LYS A 308 -2.40 -0.08 12.99
CA LYS A 308 -1.73 1.20 12.67
C LYS A 308 -2.04 1.63 11.23
N VAL A 309 -1.89 2.93 11.01
CA VAL A 309 -1.97 3.58 9.70
C VAL A 309 -0.63 4.26 9.45
N LEU A 310 -0.17 4.29 8.20
CA LEU A 310 1.12 4.92 7.83
C LEU A 310 1.03 6.44 7.99
N VAL A 311 2.12 7.09 8.40
CA VAL A 311 2.15 8.55 8.65
C VAL A 311 1.57 9.36 7.48
N PRO A 312 1.93 9.11 6.19
CA PRO A 312 1.30 9.84 5.08
C PRO A 312 -0.22 9.69 4.99
N VAL A 313 -0.76 8.52 5.32
CA VAL A 313 -2.21 8.29 5.33
C VAL A 313 -2.87 9.01 6.51
N GLN A 314 -2.20 9.07 7.66
CA GLN A 314 -2.67 9.83 8.82
C GLN A 314 -2.80 11.33 8.47
N GLU A 315 -1.75 11.90 7.89
CA GLU A 315 -1.68 13.31 7.51
C GLU A 315 -2.73 13.67 6.44
N HIS A 316 -2.91 12.80 5.42
CA HIS A 316 -3.98 12.96 4.44
C HIS A 316 -5.36 12.98 5.09
N MET A 317 -5.64 12.03 6.00
CA MET A 317 -6.92 11.94 6.68
C MET A 317 -7.17 13.15 7.58
N GLN A 318 -6.18 13.59 8.36
CA GLN A 318 -6.33 14.76 9.23
C GLN A 318 -6.63 16.04 8.42
N ARG A 319 -6.08 16.17 7.21
CA ARG A 319 -6.30 17.33 6.34
C ARG A 319 -7.65 17.30 5.62
N HIS A 320 -8.04 16.17 5.04
CA HIS A 320 -9.21 16.06 4.16
C HIS A 320 -10.46 15.53 4.85
N HIS A 321 -10.30 14.82 5.97
CA HIS A 321 -11.34 14.17 6.74
C HIS A 321 -11.08 14.35 8.25
N PRO A 322 -11.08 15.61 8.75
CA PRO A 322 -10.70 15.90 10.14
C PRO A 322 -11.59 15.16 11.13
N ALA A 323 -10.96 14.69 12.21
CA ALA A 323 -11.65 13.92 13.24
C ALA A 323 -12.75 14.75 13.91
N GLN A 324 -13.91 14.11 14.10
CA GLN A 324 -14.99 14.69 14.88
C GLN A 324 -14.81 14.30 16.35
N LEU A 325 -15.06 15.25 17.25
CA LEU A 325 -15.01 15.04 18.70
C LEU A 325 -15.80 13.79 19.13
N LEU A 326 -16.98 13.57 18.54
CA LEU A 326 -17.84 12.42 18.83
C LEU A 326 -17.14 11.07 18.61
N ILE A 327 -16.28 10.95 17.60
CA ILE A 327 -15.59 9.70 17.25
C ILE A 327 -14.44 9.43 18.22
N VAL A 328 -13.73 10.48 18.67
CA VAL A 328 -12.53 10.36 19.51
C VAL A 328 -12.83 10.38 21.01
N GLU A 329 -13.96 10.94 21.43
CA GLU A 329 -14.33 11.10 22.86
C GLU A 329 -14.30 9.79 23.66
N PRO A 330 -14.79 8.64 23.15
CA PRO A 330 -14.73 7.38 23.89
C PRO A 330 -13.31 6.95 24.23
N LEU A 331 -12.34 7.26 23.38
CA LEU A 331 -10.95 6.92 23.61
C LEU A 331 -10.27 7.89 24.59
N PHE A 332 -10.66 9.17 24.55
CA PHE A 332 -10.26 10.13 25.56
C PHE A 332 -10.74 9.71 26.96
N GLN A 333 -12.00 9.27 27.07
CA GLN A 333 -12.56 8.73 28.31
C GLN A 333 -11.79 7.49 28.78
N TYR A 334 -11.52 6.55 27.87
CA TYR A 334 -10.72 5.36 28.17
C TYR A 334 -9.33 5.69 28.74
N TYR A 335 -8.57 6.59 28.11
CA TYR A 335 -7.25 6.97 28.61
C TYR A 335 -7.31 7.79 29.89
N ARG A 336 -8.33 8.63 30.07
CA ARG A 336 -8.56 9.36 31.32
C ARG A 336 -8.79 8.38 32.49
N GLU A 337 -9.67 7.39 32.31
CA GLU A 337 -9.91 6.35 33.32
C GLU A 337 -8.64 5.56 33.65
N LEU A 338 -7.82 5.24 32.63
CA LEU A 338 -6.53 4.58 32.82
C LEU A 338 -5.56 5.42 33.70
N LEU A 339 -5.52 6.74 33.48
CA LEU A 339 -4.70 7.66 34.27
C LEU A 339 -5.26 7.87 35.69
N GLU A 340 -6.58 7.93 35.86
CA GLU A 340 -7.22 8.00 37.17
C GLU A 340 -6.95 6.74 38.01
N LEU A 341 -6.97 5.56 37.38
CA LEU A 341 -6.58 4.29 38.02
C LEU A 341 -5.10 4.32 38.47
N TYR A 342 -4.20 4.84 37.64
CA TYR A 342 -2.80 5.00 38.01
C TYR A 342 -2.63 5.88 39.27
N GLN A 343 -3.33 7.03 39.31
CA GLN A 343 -3.31 7.95 40.45
C GLN A 343 -3.90 7.32 41.72
N LYS A 344 -5.08 6.69 41.63
CA LYS A 344 -5.79 6.12 42.77
C LYS A 344 -5.01 5.03 43.50
N HIS A 345 -4.20 4.28 42.76
CA HIS A 345 -3.42 3.18 43.34
C HIS A 345 -2.02 3.60 43.80
N ASN A 346 -1.64 4.89 43.77
CA ASN A 346 -0.30 5.36 44.18
C ASN A 346 0.85 4.53 43.58
N GLY A 347 0.66 3.98 42.38
CA GLY A 347 1.63 3.04 41.80
C GLY A 347 1.75 1.69 42.54
N THR A 348 0.67 1.07 43.02
CA THR A 348 0.71 -0.34 43.48
C THR A 348 0.30 -1.35 42.40
N MET A 349 -0.49 -0.95 41.39
CA MET A 349 -0.78 -1.75 40.17
C MET A 349 0.18 -1.43 39.00
N LEU A 350 1.44 -1.04 39.28
CA LEU A 350 2.42 -0.58 38.28
C LEU A 350 2.62 -1.58 37.14
N ALA A 351 2.63 -2.88 37.45
CA ALA A 351 2.96 -3.94 36.50
C ALA A 351 1.96 -4.04 35.34
N GLU A 352 0.70 -3.65 35.54
CA GLU A 352 -0.34 -3.75 34.50
C GLU A 352 -0.67 -2.42 33.83
N ILE A 353 -0.57 -1.31 34.58
CA ILE A 353 -1.01 0.02 34.12
C ILE A 353 0.11 0.78 33.40
N ILE A 354 1.35 0.79 33.93
CA ILE A 354 2.47 1.51 33.28
C ILE A 354 2.70 1.05 31.85
N PRO A 355 2.75 -0.27 31.54
CA PRO A 355 2.92 -0.71 30.17
C PRO A 355 1.83 -0.18 29.23
N GLN A 356 0.58 -0.09 29.70
CA GLN A 356 -0.53 0.44 28.89
C GLN A 356 -0.41 1.93 28.63
N ILE A 357 0.04 2.72 29.63
CA ILE A 357 0.30 4.16 29.46
C ILE A 357 1.48 4.36 28.50
N THR A 358 2.59 3.65 28.71
CA THR A 358 3.78 3.76 27.87
C THR A 358 3.49 3.39 26.41
N LEU A 359 2.70 2.34 26.17
CA LEU A 359 2.30 1.92 24.82
C LEU A 359 1.34 2.89 24.12
N ASN A 360 0.71 3.80 24.85
CA ASN A 360 -0.25 4.77 24.32
C ASN A 360 0.22 6.22 24.50
N PHE A 361 1.50 6.44 24.81
CA PHE A 361 1.99 7.77 25.15
C PHE A 361 1.77 8.77 24.00
N ALA A 362 2.09 8.39 22.76
CA ALA A 362 1.89 9.27 21.61
C ALA A 362 0.41 9.42 21.25
N ASN A 363 -0.40 8.38 21.48
CA ASN A 363 -1.86 8.50 21.37
C ASN A 363 -2.44 9.52 22.36
N ILE A 364 -2.03 9.48 23.62
CA ILE A 364 -2.46 10.43 24.66
C ILE A 364 -2.03 11.84 24.28
N GLN A 365 -0.77 12.03 23.88
CA GLN A 365 -0.26 13.34 23.45
C GLN A 365 -1.04 13.91 22.26
N SER A 366 -1.33 13.07 21.26
CA SER A 366 -2.12 13.43 20.08
C SER A 366 -3.54 13.86 20.45
N LEU A 367 -4.24 13.07 21.26
CA LEU A 367 -5.63 13.35 21.66
C LEU A 367 -5.75 14.58 22.58
N VAL A 368 -4.79 14.80 23.47
CA VAL A 368 -4.74 16.01 24.31
C VAL A 368 -4.53 17.24 23.44
N SER A 369 -3.58 17.19 22.50
CA SER A 369 -3.32 18.29 21.56
C SER A 369 -4.56 18.63 20.73
N PHE A 370 -5.27 17.61 20.25
CA PHE A 370 -6.52 17.78 19.52
C PHE A 370 -7.60 18.46 20.37
N LYS A 371 -7.80 18.07 21.64
CA LYS A 371 -8.78 18.71 22.53
C LYS A 371 -8.43 20.16 22.88
N LEU A 372 -7.15 20.52 22.94
CA LEU A 372 -6.72 21.90 23.21
C LEU A 372 -6.97 22.85 22.03
N GLN A 373 -7.18 22.32 20.83
CA GLN A 373 -7.42 23.09 19.60
C GLN A 373 -8.92 23.26 19.26
N GLN A 374 -9.81 22.58 20.00
CA GLN A 374 -11.27 22.68 19.89
C GLN A 374 -11.81 23.69 20.90
#